data_AF-I1BSQ8-F1
#
_entry.id   AF-I1BSQ8-F1
#
_cell.length_a   1.000
_cell.length_b   1.000
_cell.length_c   1.000
_cell.angle_alpha   90.00
_cell.angle_beta   90.00
_cell.angle_gamma   90.00
#
_symmetry.space_group_name_H-M   'P 1'
#
loop_
_entity.id
_entity.type
_entity.pdbx_description
1 polymer ?
#
loop_
_entity_poly.entity_id
_entity_poly.type
_entity_poly.pdbx_seq_one_letter_code
_entity_poly.pdbx_strand_id
1 'polypeptide(L)'
;MAFRLLTRPLNQTRHFSTSLTSRLASVTQKTTTEALSAAAVHAGSPMRNDWTREEIQSIYDSPLMELLYHGAKVHRENFNGREVQQCTLLSIKTGGCTEDCKYCPQSSRYKTGVKAQKLLDSDEILYAAQRAKDAGSTRFCMGAAWRDLAGRKSNFNKILDHVKVIRSMGMEVCCTLGMLNEEQAKQLKNAGLTAYNHNLDTSREFYPKIISTRSYDERLKTIDNAQRAGISVCSGGIIGLGEKEEDRVGLLHTLSTLPQHPESVPVNALLAVPGTPLEKQEPVSVFEMVRMIATARIIMPKSMVRLSAGRVRFSIPEQALCFMAGANSIFTGDKLLTTPNNEVSDDKKMFDLLGLVAKPPNFEQGADRKELPVYQMPKCYKPRKQDEA
;
A
#
# COMPACT_ATOMS: atom_id res chain seq x y z
N MET A 1 68.52 55.61 28.86
CA MET A 1 68.18 54.20 28.61
C MET A 1 67.96 53.54 29.97
N ALA A 2 66.80 53.58 30.65
CA ALA A 2 65.46 53.07 30.30
C ALA A 2 65.54 51.58 29.91
N PHE A 3 65.02 50.58 30.62
CA PHE A 3 63.83 50.49 31.48
C PHE A 3 63.99 49.45 32.63
N ARG A 4 63.35 49.74 33.76
CA ARG A 4 63.03 48.83 34.89
C ARG A 4 61.97 47.80 34.48
N LEU A 5 61.99 46.62 35.09
CA LEU A 5 60.75 45.86 35.35
C LEU A 5 60.73 45.37 36.81
N LEU A 6 59.69 45.81 37.50
CA LEU A 6 59.35 45.60 38.90
C LEU A 6 58.39 44.40 39.04
N THR A 7 58.49 43.75 40.18
CA THR A 7 57.59 42.73 40.74
C THR A 7 56.15 43.22 40.96
N ARG A 8 55.13 42.38 40.72
CA ARG A 8 54.01 42.07 41.65
C ARG A 8 52.97 41.09 41.03
N PRO A 9 52.20 40.36 41.87
CA PRO A 9 51.26 39.32 41.44
C PRO A 9 49.87 39.87 41.13
N LEU A 10 49.11 39.20 40.27
CA LEU A 10 47.72 39.53 39.94
C LEU A 10 46.78 38.43 40.43
N ASN A 11 45.96 38.80 41.40
CA ASN A 11 44.70 38.15 41.73
C ASN A 11 43.60 39.01 41.11
N GLN A 12 42.78 38.48 40.19
CA GLN A 12 41.49 39.10 39.83
C GLN A 12 40.62 38.10 39.03
N THR A 13 39.59 37.62 39.72
CA THR A 13 38.43 36.90 39.19
C THR A 13 37.67 37.76 38.18
N ARG A 14 37.51 37.26 36.95
CA ARG A 14 36.69 37.90 35.92
C ARG A 14 35.21 37.56 36.13
N HIS A 15 34.40 38.57 36.43
CA HIS A 15 32.95 38.50 36.23
C HIS A 15 32.63 38.68 34.75
N PHE A 16 32.07 37.66 34.11
CA PHE A 16 31.50 37.77 32.77
C PHE A 16 30.06 38.30 32.88
N SER A 17 29.82 39.46 32.27
CA SER A 17 28.51 40.08 32.10
C SER A 17 27.70 39.31 31.06
N THR A 18 26.53 38.79 31.44
CA THR A 18 25.55 38.20 30.53
C THR A 18 24.60 39.28 30.02
N SER A 19 24.95 39.95 28.91
CA SER A 19 23.96 40.72 28.15
C SER A 19 23.16 39.75 27.27
N LEU A 20 22.02 39.27 27.79
CA LEU A 20 20.99 38.60 27.00
C LEU A 20 20.34 39.63 26.08
N THR A 21 20.86 39.80 24.88
CA THR A 21 20.13 40.49 23.80
C THR A 21 19.08 39.53 23.24
N SER A 22 17.91 39.49 23.89
CA SER A 22 16.74 38.84 23.29
C SER A 22 16.29 39.66 22.07
N ARG A 23 16.71 39.26 20.87
CA ARG A 23 16.01 39.65 19.65
C ARG A 23 14.73 38.82 19.55
N LEU A 24 13.73 39.15 20.35
CA LEU A 24 12.35 38.83 20.01
C LEU A 24 11.97 39.79 18.89
N ALA A 25 12.06 39.32 17.64
CA ALA A 25 11.44 40.02 16.54
C ALA A 25 9.95 40.13 16.85
N SER A 26 9.42 41.35 16.97
CA SER A 26 7.98 41.56 17.03
C SER A 26 7.41 41.15 15.67
N VAL A 27 6.89 39.92 15.58
CA VAL A 27 6.05 39.51 14.46
C VAL A 27 4.76 40.29 14.62
N THR A 28 4.63 41.37 13.87
CA THR A 28 3.34 42.00 13.62
C THR A 28 2.48 41.00 12.87
N GLN A 29 1.66 40.24 13.60
CA GLN A 29 0.60 39.42 13.02
C GLN A 29 -0.39 40.36 12.32
N LYS A 30 -0.18 40.57 11.02
CA LYS A 30 -1.32 40.82 10.14
C LYS A 30 -2.09 39.51 10.10
N THR A 31 -3.19 39.43 10.82
CA THR A 31 -4.20 38.40 10.61
C THR A 31 -4.84 38.64 9.24
N THR A 32 -4.17 38.16 8.20
CA THR A 32 -4.86 37.75 6.99
C THR A 32 -5.63 36.49 7.37
N THR A 33 -6.96 36.55 7.29
CA THR A 33 -7.80 35.34 7.23
C THR A 33 -7.47 34.64 5.91
N GLU A 34 -6.33 33.95 5.85
CA GLU A 34 -6.05 33.05 4.73
C GLU A 34 -7.15 31.99 4.75
N ALA A 35 -7.87 31.87 3.62
CA ALA A 35 -8.88 30.83 3.47
C ALA A 35 -8.21 29.47 3.71
N LEU A 36 -8.77 28.69 4.62
CA LEU A 36 -8.29 27.34 4.93
C LEU A 36 -8.19 26.52 3.64
N SER A 37 -7.12 25.72 3.51
CA SER A 37 -7.01 24.77 2.40
C SER A 37 -8.19 23.80 2.41
N ALA A 38 -8.58 23.26 1.26
CA ALA A 38 -9.67 22.28 1.22
C ALA A 38 -9.32 21.03 2.06
N ALA A 39 -8.05 20.61 2.07
CA ALA A 39 -7.55 19.58 2.98
C ALA A 39 -7.85 19.92 4.46
N ALA A 40 -7.66 21.17 4.88
CA ALA A 40 -7.98 21.63 6.23
C ALA A 40 -9.49 21.57 6.54
N VAL A 41 -10.32 22.00 5.59
CA VAL A 41 -11.79 21.98 5.71
C VAL A 41 -12.30 20.55 5.85
N HIS A 42 -11.81 19.62 5.02
CA HIS A 42 -12.32 18.27 4.96
C HIS A 42 -11.69 17.30 5.97
N ALA A 43 -10.51 17.60 6.53
CA ALA A 43 -9.85 16.75 7.51
C ALA A 43 -10.68 16.49 8.79
N GLY A 44 -11.61 17.39 9.14
CA GLY A 44 -12.50 17.20 10.30
C GLY A 44 -13.86 16.58 9.96
N SER A 45 -14.10 16.22 8.70
CA SER A 45 -15.41 15.73 8.26
C SER A 45 -15.65 14.28 8.68
N PRO A 46 -16.90 13.90 9.02
CA PRO A 46 -17.24 12.50 9.27
C PRO A 46 -17.06 11.67 8.00
N MET A 47 -16.86 10.36 8.18
CA MET A 47 -16.81 9.43 7.05
C MET A 47 -18.14 9.47 6.28
N ARG A 48 -18.04 9.65 4.96
CA ARG A 48 -19.16 9.77 4.02
C ARG A 48 -18.77 9.15 2.68
N ASN A 49 -19.75 8.81 1.85
CA ASN A 49 -19.55 8.15 0.55
C ASN A 49 -20.15 8.92 -0.63
N ASP A 50 -20.54 10.18 -0.43
CA ASP A 50 -21.18 11.06 -1.41
C ASP A 50 -20.23 12.20 -1.83
N TRP A 51 -18.92 11.90 -1.86
CA TRP A 51 -17.89 12.81 -2.34
C TRP A 51 -18.13 13.18 -3.80
N THR A 52 -18.00 14.47 -4.12
CA THR A 52 -17.94 14.91 -5.52
C THR A 52 -16.51 14.91 -6.04
N ARG A 53 -16.34 14.90 -7.37
CA ARG A 53 -15.00 15.01 -7.97
C ARG A 53 -14.37 16.37 -7.67
N GLU A 54 -15.18 17.43 -7.61
CA GLU A 54 -14.74 18.80 -7.32
C GLU A 54 -14.22 18.92 -5.88
N GLU A 55 -14.90 18.31 -4.91
CA GLU A 55 -14.43 18.25 -3.51
C GLU A 55 -13.07 17.54 -3.44
N ILE A 56 -12.95 16.35 -4.04
CA ILE A 56 -11.70 15.58 -4.03
C ILE A 56 -10.59 16.32 -4.77
N GLN A 57 -10.88 16.94 -5.91
CA GLN A 57 -9.93 17.75 -6.68
C GLN A 57 -9.40 18.90 -5.83
N SER A 58 -10.27 19.62 -5.10
CA SER A 58 -9.85 20.72 -4.23
C SER A 58 -8.92 20.26 -3.09
N ILE A 59 -9.19 19.09 -2.50
CA ILE A 59 -8.31 18.46 -1.51
C ILE A 59 -6.97 18.10 -2.17
N TYR A 60 -7.03 17.42 -3.32
CA TYR A 60 -5.86 17.00 -4.07
C TYR A 60 -4.98 18.20 -4.45
N ASP A 61 -5.57 19.35 -4.84
CA ASP A 61 -4.87 20.57 -5.25
C ASP A 61 -4.40 21.45 -4.08
N SER A 62 -4.73 21.08 -2.84
CA SER A 62 -4.27 21.84 -1.67
C SER A 62 -2.74 21.96 -1.65
N PRO A 63 -2.18 23.06 -1.09
CA PRO A 63 -0.74 23.21 -0.94
C PRO A 63 -0.13 21.96 -0.30
N LEU A 64 0.96 21.44 -0.86
CA LEU A 64 1.44 20.10 -0.54
C LEU A 64 1.71 19.90 0.97
N MET A 65 2.26 20.91 1.64
CA MET A 65 2.55 20.85 3.07
C MET A 65 1.28 20.86 3.92
N GLU A 66 0.25 21.60 3.51
CA GLU A 66 -1.06 21.59 4.15
C GLU A 66 -1.74 20.23 3.96
N LEU A 67 -1.72 19.69 2.75
CA LEU A 67 -2.26 18.38 2.43
C LEU A 67 -1.56 17.27 3.24
N LEU A 68 -0.23 17.32 3.34
CA LEU A 68 0.57 16.39 4.15
C LEU A 68 0.18 16.48 5.63
N TYR A 69 0.12 17.69 6.19
CA TYR A 69 -0.23 17.91 7.60
C TYR A 69 -1.64 17.39 7.91
N HIS A 70 -2.61 17.71 7.06
CA HIS A 70 -4.00 17.29 7.27
C HIS A 70 -4.22 15.79 7.03
N GLY A 71 -3.53 15.18 6.07
CA GLY A 71 -3.47 13.73 5.92
C GLY A 71 -2.91 13.05 7.19
N ALA A 72 -1.82 13.58 7.75
CA ALA A 72 -1.23 13.11 9.00
C ALA A 72 -2.19 13.22 10.19
N LYS A 73 -2.92 14.34 10.27
CA LYS A 73 -3.93 14.59 11.31
C LYS A 73 -5.04 13.53 11.24
N VAL A 74 -5.67 13.37 10.08
CA VAL A 74 -6.73 12.36 9.87
C VAL A 74 -6.21 10.96 10.19
N HIS A 75 -4.97 10.65 9.80
CA HIS A 75 -4.36 9.37 10.10
C HIS A 75 -4.27 9.09 11.61
N ARG A 76 -3.81 10.07 12.40
CA ARG A 76 -3.68 9.93 13.87
C ARG A 76 -5.01 9.91 14.61
N GLU A 77 -6.06 10.49 14.05
CA GLU A 77 -7.41 10.45 14.62
C GLU A 77 -8.09 9.08 14.42
N ASN A 78 -7.67 8.31 13.40
CA ASN A 78 -8.30 7.04 13.03
C ASN A 78 -7.43 5.80 13.28
N PHE A 79 -6.11 5.98 13.43
CA PHE A 79 -5.16 4.89 13.60
C PHE A 79 -4.07 5.23 14.61
N ASN A 80 -3.46 4.18 15.17
CA ASN A 80 -2.18 4.31 15.83
C ASN A 80 -1.11 4.67 14.78
N GLY A 81 -0.59 5.90 14.83
CA GLY A 81 0.37 6.41 13.83
C GLY A 81 1.72 5.70 13.79
N ARG A 82 1.98 4.75 14.70
CA ARG A 82 3.19 3.89 14.68
C ARG A 82 2.92 2.50 14.09
N GLU A 83 1.67 2.09 13.98
CA GLU A 83 1.32 0.76 13.49
C GLU A 83 1.29 0.73 11.96
N VAL A 84 2.08 -0.17 11.37
CA VAL A 84 2.06 -0.43 9.94
C VAL A 84 1.70 -1.89 9.70
N GLN A 85 0.68 -2.13 8.87
CA GLN A 85 0.32 -3.48 8.46
C GLN A 85 1.30 -4.01 7.42
N GLN A 86 1.99 -5.08 7.79
CA GLN A 86 2.93 -5.80 6.92
C GLN A 86 2.21 -6.94 6.23
N CYS A 87 2.16 -6.89 4.90
CA CYS A 87 1.61 -7.96 4.07
C CYS A 87 2.73 -8.62 3.27
N THR A 88 2.66 -9.93 3.00
CA THR A 88 3.58 -10.60 2.07
C THR A 88 2.77 -11.16 0.91
N LEU A 89 3.21 -10.89 -0.31
CA LEU A 89 2.54 -11.31 -1.53
C LEU A 89 3.36 -12.39 -2.25
N LEU A 90 2.71 -13.49 -2.60
CA LEU A 90 3.28 -14.55 -3.42
C LEU A 90 2.52 -14.67 -4.73
N SER A 91 3.24 -14.68 -5.85
CA SER A 91 2.67 -15.11 -7.13
C SER A 91 2.54 -16.65 -7.14
N ILE A 92 1.36 -17.16 -6.83
CA ILE A 92 1.07 -18.60 -6.80
C ILE A 92 0.95 -19.19 -8.21
N LYS A 93 0.65 -18.36 -9.21
CA LYS A 93 0.71 -18.69 -10.65
C LYS A 93 1.23 -17.47 -11.39
N THR A 94 2.39 -17.59 -12.03
CA THR A 94 3.09 -16.47 -12.68
C THR A 94 3.03 -16.55 -14.21
N GLY A 95 2.92 -15.39 -14.86
CA GLY A 95 3.04 -15.25 -16.32
C GLY A 95 1.88 -15.87 -17.10
N GLY A 96 1.91 -15.79 -18.44
CA GLY A 96 0.88 -16.38 -19.32
C GLY A 96 -0.54 -15.87 -19.02
N CYS A 97 -0.68 -14.59 -18.65
CA CYS A 97 -1.97 -13.96 -18.45
C CYS A 97 -2.54 -13.49 -19.80
N THR A 98 -3.81 -13.75 -20.07
CA THR A 98 -4.49 -13.39 -21.34
C THR A 98 -4.79 -11.90 -21.47
N GLU A 99 -4.81 -11.20 -20.33
CA GLU A 99 -5.11 -9.79 -20.23
C GLU A 99 -4.01 -8.92 -20.84
N ASP A 100 -4.35 -7.72 -21.28
CA ASP A 100 -3.51 -6.79 -22.03
C ASP A 100 -3.12 -5.53 -21.24
N CYS A 101 -2.99 -5.65 -19.91
CA CYS A 101 -2.66 -4.50 -19.07
C CYS A 101 -1.30 -3.93 -19.47
N LYS A 102 -1.26 -2.70 -20.00
CA LYS A 102 -0.05 -2.10 -20.59
C LYS A 102 1.13 -1.95 -19.62
N TYR A 103 0.89 -2.00 -18.31
CA TYR A 103 1.93 -1.97 -17.28
C TYR A 103 2.42 -3.37 -16.84
N CYS A 104 1.69 -4.44 -17.15
CA CYS A 104 1.87 -5.71 -16.46
C CYS A 104 2.89 -6.61 -17.16
N PRO A 105 4.00 -6.99 -16.49
CA PRO A 105 5.01 -7.84 -17.11
C PRO A 105 4.56 -9.31 -17.27
N GLN A 106 3.42 -9.69 -16.71
CA GLN A 106 2.89 -11.07 -16.79
C GLN A 106 1.92 -11.29 -17.96
N SER A 107 1.57 -10.23 -18.70
CA SER A 107 0.73 -10.32 -19.89
C SER A 107 1.43 -11.12 -20.99
N SER A 108 0.73 -12.10 -21.55
CA SER A 108 1.23 -12.85 -22.71
C SER A 108 1.23 -12.04 -24.01
N ARG A 109 0.77 -10.78 -23.98
CA ARG A 109 0.77 -9.87 -25.13
C ARG A 109 2.14 -9.21 -25.35
N TYR A 110 3.02 -9.26 -24.36
CA TYR A 110 4.27 -8.50 -24.32
C TYR A 110 5.50 -9.39 -24.08
N LYS A 111 6.67 -8.92 -24.49
CA LYS A 111 7.95 -9.65 -24.38
C LYS A 111 8.80 -9.11 -23.23
N THR A 112 8.50 -9.53 -22.01
CA THR A 112 9.03 -8.94 -20.76
C THR A 112 10.03 -9.83 -20.03
N GLY A 113 10.36 -11.00 -20.61
CA GLY A 113 11.24 -12.00 -19.99
C GLY A 113 10.57 -12.88 -18.92
N VAL A 114 9.36 -12.54 -18.46
CA VAL A 114 8.63 -13.33 -17.47
C VAL A 114 8.16 -14.66 -18.08
N LYS A 115 8.70 -15.78 -17.60
CA LYS A 115 8.31 -17.12 -18.02
C LYS A 115 6.98 -17.53 -17.38
N ALA A 116 6.11 -18.14 -18.16
CA ALA A 116 4.87 -18.72 -17.65
C ALA A 116 5.18 -19.94 -16.77
N GLN A 117 4.62 -19.95 -15.56
CA GLN A 117 4.74 -21.05 -14.62
C GLN A 117 3.36 -21.63 -14.30
N LYS A 118 3.32 -22.92 -13.96
CA LYS A 118 2.11 -23.55 -13.43
C LYS A 118 1.82 -23.01 -12.03
N LEU A 119 0.63 -23.31 -11.52
CA LEU A 119 0.33 -23.09 -10.11
C LEU A 119 1.39 -23.81 -9.27
N LEU A 120 1.96 -23.12 -8.28
CA LEU A 120 2.93 -23.69 -7.35
C LEU A 120 2.32 -24.87 -6.57
N ASP A 121 3.19 -25.75 -6.09
CA ASP A 121 2.78 -26.87 -5.26
C ASP A 121 2.28 -26.37 -3.89
N SER A 122 1.34 -27.09 -3.27
CA SER A 122 0.72 -26.66 -2.01
C SER A 122 1.76 -26.42 -0.90
N ASP A 123 2.75 -27.30 -0.78
CA ASP A 123 3.80 -27.15 0.22
C ASP A 123 4.69 -25.93 -0.05
N GLU A 124 4.90 -25.52 -1.31
CA GLU A 124 5.63 -24.29 -1.65
C GLU A 124 4.90 -23.04 -1.17
N ILE A 125 3.58 -23.01 -1.36
CA ILE A 125 2.73 -21.89 -0.94
C ILE A 125 2.66 -21.82 0.59
N LEU A 126 2.42 -22.95 1.25
CA LEU A 126 2.25 -23.00 2.71
C LEU A 126 3.58 -22.76 3.44
N TYR A 127 4.70 -23.25 2.91
CA TYR A 127 6.04 -22.91 3.41
C TYR A 127 6.33 -21.41 3.28
N ALA A 128 5.98 -20.80 2.15
CA ALA A 128 6.14 -19.36 1.96
C ALA A 128 5.29 -18.54 2.94
N ALA A 129 4.05 -18.99 3.22
CA ALA A 129 3.19 -18.37 4.23
C ALA A 129 3.79 -18.47 5.64
N GLN A 130 4.31 -19.64 6.01
CA GLN A 130 4.99 -19.82 7.30
C GLN A 130 6.21 -18.91 7.42
N ARG A 131 7.07 -18.84 6.40
CA ARG A 131 8.22 -17.91 6.40
C ARG A 131 7.80 -16.46 6.52
N ALA A 132 6.71 -16.06 5.85
CA ALA A 132 6.18 -14.71 5.94
C ALA A 132 5.71 -14.39 7.37
N LYS A 133 5.03 -15.33 8.02
CA LYS A 133 4.62 -15.22 9.43
C LYS A 133 5.83 -15.08 10.34
N ASP A 134 6.84 -15.93 10.17
CA ASP A 134 8.05 -15.91 11.00
C ASP A 134 8.85 -14.61 10.82
N ALA A 135 8.72 -13.98 9.64
CA ALA A 135 9.28 -12.65 9.34
C ALA A 135 8.42 -11.47 9.87
N GLY A 136 7.30 -11.73 10.53
CA GLY A 136 6.43 -10.72 11.16
C GLY A 136 5.24 -10.25 10.30
N SER A 137 5.06 -10.80 9.10
CA SER A 137 3.91 -10.48 8.25
C SER A 137 2.59 -10.90 8.91
N THR A 138 1.59 -10.02 8.86
CA THR A 138 0.28 -10.28 9.48
C THR A 138 -0.78 -10.69 8.47
N ARG A 139 -0.55 -10.41 7.18
CA ARG A 139 -1.42 -10.83 6.07
C ARG A 139 -0.63 -11.50 4.96
N PHE A 140 -1.02 -12.70 4.56
CA PHE A 140 -0.46 -13.39 3.40
C PHE A 140 -1.38 -13.27 2.20
N CYS A 141 -0.85 -12.80 1.07
CA CYS A 141 -1.59 -12.54 -0.16
C CYS A 141 -1.17 -13.54 -1.24
N MET A 142 -2.13 -14.24 -1.84
CA MET A 142 -1.94 -15.16 -2.95
C MET A 142 -2.41 -14.51 -4.26
N GLY A 143 -1.48 -14.27 -5.20
CA GLY A 143 -1.76 -13.68 -6.50
C GLY A 143 -1.61 -14.65 -7.65
N ALA A 144 -2.61 -14.73 -8.53
CA ALA A 144 -2.57 -15.56 -9.71
C ALA A 144 -2.71 -14.72 -10.99
N ALA A 145 -1.87 -15.00 -11.99
CA ALA A 145 -1.92 -14.41 -13.32
C ALA A 145 -3.05 -15.01 -14.16
N TRP A 146 -4.30 -14.83 -13.70
CA TRP A 146 -5.51 -15.25 -14.38
C TRP A 146 -6.44 -14.07 -14.61
N ARG A 147 -7.19 -14.14 -15.71
CA ARG A 147 -8.33 -13.26 -15.96
C ARG A 147 -9.45 -13.54 -14.95
N ASP A 148 -9.82 -14.81 -14.82
CA ASP A 148 -10.92 -15.30 -13.99
C ASP A 148 -10.68 -16.77 -13.60
N LEU A 149 -11.65 -17.36 -12.90
CA LEU A 149 -11.64 -18.75 -12.46
C LEU A 149 -12.35 -19.73 -13.42
N ALA A 150 -12.77 -19.29 -14.62
CA ALA A 150 -13.45 -20.15 -15.58
C ALA A 150 -12.53 -21.30 -16.03
N GLY A 151 -13.02 -22.53 -15.98
CA GLY A 151 -12.23 -23.74 -16.28
C GLY A 151 -11.17 -24.10 -15.22
N ARG A 152 -11.14 -23.44 -14.05
CA ARG A 152 -10.10 -23.61 -13.02
C ARG A 152 -10.61 -24.23 -11.72
N LYS A 153 -11.68 -25.02 -11.75
CA LYS A 153 -12.33 -25.60 -10.55
C LYS A 153 -11.35 -26.35 -9.62
N SER A 154 -10.46 -27.18 -10.17
CA SER A 154 -9.46 -27.92 -9.38
C SER A 154 -8.46 -26.98 -8.69
N ASN A 155 -7.97 -25.96 -9.40
CA ASN A 155 -7.06 -24.96 -8.82
C ASN A 155 -7.78 -24.11 -7.76
N PHE A 156 -9.04 -23.75 -8.00
CA PHE A 156 -9.83 -23.00 -7.03
C PHE A 156 -10.03 -23.79 -5.73
N ASN A 157 -10.37 -25.08 -5.81
CA ASN A 157 -10.48 -25.94 -4.63
C ASN A 157 -9.17 -26.00 -3.82
N LYS A 158 -8.01 -26.12 -4.50
CA LYS A 158 -6.71 -26.06 -3.83
C LYS A 158 -6.51 -24.74 -3.09
N ILE A 159 -6.87 -23.61 -3.71
CA ILE A 159 -6.79 -22.29 -3.08
C ILE A 159 -7.71 -22.19 -1.87
N LEU A 160 -8.93 -22.73 -1.92
CA LEU A 160 -9.80 -22.79 -0.74
C LEU A 160 -9.13 -23.55 0.41
N ASP A 161 -8.43 -24.64 0.13
CA ASP A 161 -7.70 -25.38 1.16
C ASP A 161 -6.48 -24.59 1.69
N HIS A 162 -5.73 -23.90 0.82
CA HIS A 162 -4.67 -22.99 1.25
C HIS A 162 -5.19 -21.88 2.16
N VAL A 163 -6.33 -21.28 1.82
CA VAL A 163 -6.96 -20.24 2.64
C VAL A 163 -7.26 -20.75 4.05
N LYS A 164 -7.88 -21.93 4.17
CA LYS A 164 -8.19 -22.53 5.48
C LYS A 164 -6.93 -22.74 6.32
N VAL A 165 -5.89 -23.29 5.69
CA VAL A 165 -4.64 -23.64 6.37
C VAL A 165 -3.88 -22.38 6.80
N ILE A 166 -3.74 -21.38 5.93
CA ILE A 166 -3.04 -20.13 6.27
C ILE A 166 -3.82 -19.36 7.35
N ARG A 167 -5.16 -19.41 7.31
CA ARG A 167 -5.99 -18.83 8.37
C ARG A 167 -5.71 -19.50 9.72
N SER A 168 -5.53 -20.82 9.74
CA SER A 168 -5.15 -21.58 10.94
C SER A 168 -3.78 -21.18 11.50
N MET A 169 -2.89 -20.62 10.66
CA MET A 169 -1.59 -20.13 11.10
C MET A 169 -1.73 -18.83 11.93
N GLY A 170 -2.92 -18.28 12.12
CA GLY A 170 -3.12 -17.01 12.80
C GLY A 170 -2.70 -15.82 11.93
N MET A 171 -2.87 -15.94 10.62
CA MET A 171 -2.67 -14.84 9.67
C MET A 171 -4.00 -14.41 9.06
N GLU A 172 -4.04 -13.17 8.61
CA GLU A 172 -5.01 -12.75 7.61
C GLU A 172 -4.65 -13.34 6.24
N VAL A 173 -5.66 -13.62 5.41
CA VAL A 173 -5.47 -14.25 4.10
C VAL A 173 -6.15 -13.43 3.03
N CYS A 174 -5.39 -13.09 2.00
CA CYS A 174 -5.87 -12.32 0.85
C CYS A 174 -5.63 -13.07 -0.46
N CYS A 175 -6.53 -12.87 -1.42
CA CYS A 175 -6.39 -13.42 -2.76
C CYS A 175 -6.58 -12.36 -3.84
N THR A 176 -5.87 -12.50 -4.96
CA THR A 176 -6.16 -11.82 -6.23
C THR A 176 -6.13 -12.83 -7.36
N LEU A 177 -7.32 -13.33 -7.75
CA LEU A 177 -7.50 -14.43 -8.69
C LEU A 177 -8.20 -14.01 -9.99
N GLY A 178 -8.31 -12.69 -10.22
CA GLY A 178 -9.07 -12.14 -11.33
C GLY A 178 -10.50 -11.76 -10.92
N MET A 179 -11.45 -11.83 -11.86
CA MET A 179 -12.87 -11.59 -11.55
C MET A 179 -13.48 -12.75 -10.78
N LEU A 180 -14.36 -12.38 -9.86
CA LEU A 180 -15.01 -13.29 -8.92
C LEU A 180 -16.52 -13.18 -9.10
N ASN A 181 -17.21 -14.32 -9.19
CA ASN A 181 -18.67 -14.34 -9.07
C ASN A 181 -19.11 -14.51 -7.61
N GLU A 182 -20.39 -14.26 -7.33
CA GLU A 182 -20.94 -14.31 -5.96
C GLU A 182 -20.74 -15.67 -5.27
N GLU A 183 -20.89 -16.77 -6.01
CA GLU A 183 -20.74 -18.13 -5.46
C GLU A 183 -19.29 -18.42 -5.05
N GLN A 184 -18.32 -18.03 -5.89
CA GLN A 184 -16.90 -18.14 -5.56
C GLN A 184 -16.51 -17.25 -4.38
N ALA A 185 -17.11 -16.05 -4.28
CA ALA A 185 -16.91 -15.16 -3.15
C ALA A 185 -17.41 -15.80 -1.84
N LYS A 186 -18.60 -16.38 -1.84
CA LYS A 186 -19.13 -17.13 -0.68
C LYS A 186 -18.23 -18.31 -0.30
N GLN A 187 -17.73 -19.07 -1.28
CA GLN A 187 -16.80 -20.18 -1.00
C GLN A 187 -15.49 -19.69 -0.38
N LEU A 188 -14.90 -18.60 -0.89
CA LEU A 188 -13.70 -18.00 -0.31
C LEU A 188 -13.95 -17.46 1.10
N LYS A 189 -15.06 -16.76 1.32
CA LYS A 189 -15.47 -16.30 2.66
C LYS A 189 -15.55 -17.48 3.60
N ASN A 190 -16.27 -18.54 3.23
CA ASN A 190 -16.46 -19.74 4.05
C ASN A 190 -15.15 -20.48 4.35
N ALA A 191 -14.18 -20.44 3.44
CA ALA A 191 -12.84 -20.97 3.66
C ALA A 191 -12.02 -20.14 4.66
N GLY A 192 -12.42 -18.89 4.92
CA GLY A 192 -11.76 -17.99 5.86
C GLY A 192 -11.01 -16.83 5.19
N LEU A 193 -11.25 -16.54 3.91
CA LEU A 193 -10.60 -15.41 3.25
C LEU A 193 -11.00 -14.09 3.94
N THR A 194 -9.99 -13.29 4.31
CA THR A 194 -10.21 -12.03 5.03
C THR A 194 -10.34 -10.86 4.05
N ALA A 195 -9.55 -10.85 2.98
CA ALA A 195 -9.59 -9.81 1.96
C ALA A 195 -9.51 -10.33 0.52
N TYR A 196 -10.13 -9.62 -0.42
CA TYR A 196 -9.98 -9.87 -1.85
C TYR A 196 -9.42 -8.64 -2.55
N ASN A 197 -8.29 -8.79 -3.25
CA ASN A 197 -7.66 -7.71 -3.98
C ASN A 197 -8.21 -7.61 -5.40
N HIS A 198 -8.78 -6.45 -5.74
CA HIS A 198 -9.30 -6.17 -7.07
C HIS A 198 -9.27 -4.67 -7.37
N ASN A 199 -8.10 -4.18 -7.82
CA ASN A 199 -7.86 -2.76 -8.14
C ASN A 199 -8.80 -2.20 -9.21
N LEU A 200 -8.89 -0.88 -9.31
CA LEU A 200 -9.48 -0.19 -10.47
C LEU A 200 -8.40 0.40 -11.38
N ASP A 201 -7.15 0.42 -10.91
CA ASP A 201 -5.93 0.83 -11.62
C ASP A 201 -5.86 2.35 -11.90
N THR A 202 -6.90 2.94 -12.47
CA THR A 202 -7.00 4.36 -12.84
C THR A 202 -8.48 4.80 -12.91
N SER A 203 -8.76 5.99 -13.46
CA SER A 203 -10.12 6.48 -13.70
C SER A 203 -10.87 5.62 -14.70
N ARG A 204 -12.21 5.69 -14.67
CA ARG A 204 -13.07 5.01 -15.67
C ARG A 204 -12.76 5.49 -17.09
N GLU A 205 -12.46 6.77 -17.25
CA GLU A 205 -12.26 7.43 -18.54
C GLU A 205 -10.90 7.07 -19.16
N PHE A 206 -9.87 6.85 -18.34
CA PHE A 206 -8.53 6.48 -18.79
C PHE A 206 -8.32 4.97 -18.90
N TYR A 207 -9.13 4.16 -18.19
CA TYR A 207 -9.00 2.70 -18.14
C TYR A 207 -8.87 2.02 -19.51
N PRO A 208 -9.68 2.34 -20.55
CA PRO A 208 -9.58 1.70 -21.87
C PRO A 208 -8.25 1.96 -22.59
N LYS A 209 -7.52 3.02 -22.20
CA LYS A 209 -6.18 3.32 -22.74
C LYS A 209 -5.12 2.41 -22.14
N ILE A 210 -5.38 1.76 -21.00
CA ILE A 210 -4.41 0.94 -20.28
C ILE A 210 -4.77 -0.55 -20.34
N ILE A 211 -6.07 -0.88 -20.32
CA ILE A 211 -6.58 -2.26 -20.34
C ILE A 211 -7.82 -2.29 -21.25
N SER A 212 -7.83 -3.19 -22.25
CA SER A 212 -8.97 -3.34 -23.17
C SER A 212 -9.65 -4.71 -23.09
N THR A 213 -8.97 -5.71 -22.52
CA THR A 213 -9.49 -7.10 -22.38
C THR A 213 -10.60 -7.28 -21.34
N ARG A 214 -10.91 -6.23 -20.58
CA ARG A 214 -11.98 -6.20 -19.57
C ARG A 214 -12.53 -4.79 -19.41
N SER A 215 -13.79 -4.67 -19.02
CA SER A 215 -14.42 -3.38 -18.73
C SER A 215 -14.19 -2.94 -17.28
N TYR A 216 -14.36 -1.65 -17.03
CA TYR A 216 -14.33 -1.09 -15.67
C TYR A 216 -15.47 -1.65 -14.80
N ASP A 217 -16.65 -1.86 -15.39
CA ASP A 217 -17.82 -2.39 -14.68
C ASP A 217 -17.68 -3.85 -14.28
N GLU A 218 -16.96 -4.67 -15.05
CA GLU A 218 -16.61 -6.04 -14.62
C GLU A 218 -15.81 -6.03 -13.32
N ARG A 219 -14.96 -5.01 -13.11
CA ARG A 219 -14.17 -4.85 -11.89
C ARG A 219 -15.03 -4.43 -10.72
N LEU A 220 -15.90 -3.44 -10.92
CA LEU A 220 -16.85 -3.00 -9.89
C LEU A 220 -17.80 -4.13 -9.48
N LYS A 221 -18.27 -4.94 -10.43
CA LYS A 221 -19.09 -6.12 -10.12
C LYS A 221 -18.33 -7.15 -9.27
N THR A 222 -17.04 -7.32 -9.50
CA THR A 222 -16.21 -8.20 -8.68
C THR A 222 -16.05 -7.66 -7.25
N ILE A 223 -15.86 -6.35 -7.11
CA ILE A 223 -15.81 -5.65 -5.82
C ILE A 223 -17.14 -5.84 -5.07
N ASP A 224 -18.27 -5.61 -5.73
CA ASP A 224 -19.61 -5.80 -5.15
C ASP A 224 -19.84 -7.25 -4.69
N ASN A 225 -19.47 -8.24 -5.52
CA ASN A 225 -19.58 -9.67 -5.15
C ASN A 225 -18.76 -9.99 -3.88
N ALA A 226 -17.56 -9.43 -3.74
CA ALA A 226 -16.73 -9.63 -2.54
C ALA A 226 -17.35 -8.97 -1.30
N GLN A 227 -17.83 -7.72 -1.41
CA GLN A 227 -18.49 -7.00 -0.31
C GLN A 227 -19.78 -7.70 0.14
N ARG A 228 -20.61 -8.15 -0.81
CA ARG A 228 -21.84 -8.90 -0.52
C ARG A 228 -21.57 -10.24 0.16
N ALA A 229 -20.45 -10.88 -0.15
CA ALA A 229 -20.00 -12.09 0.56
C ALA A 229 -19.40 -11.79 1.94
N GLY A 230 -19.29 -10.52 2.34
CA GLY A 230 -18.69 -10.09 3.60
C GLY A 230 -17.16 -10.22 3.62
N ILE A 231 -16.50 -10.21 2.45
CA ILE A 231 -15.03 -10.20 2.35
C ILE A 231 -14.58 -8.74 2.26
N SER A 232 -13.55 -8.37 3.03
CA SER A 232 -12.96 -7.03 2.94
C SER A 232 -12.37 -6.80 1.54
N VAL A 233 -12.56 -5.61 0.98
CA VAL A 233 -12.01 -5.28 -0.34
C VAL A 233 -10.67 -4.57 -0.20
N CYS A 234 -9.69 -5.05 -0.97
CA CYS A 234 -8.44 -4.35 -1.23
C CYS A 234 -8.47 -3.80 -2.67
N SER A 235 -8.73 -2.50 -2.85
CA SER A 235 -8.85 -1.90 -4.19
C SER A 235 -8.23 -0.52 -4.22
N GLY A 236 -7.35 -0.32 -5.20
CA GLY A 236 -6.65 0.94 -5.43
C GLY A 236 -6.19 1.06 -6.88
N GLY A 237 -5.04 1.69 -7.09
CA GLY A 237 -4.53 1.90 -8.44
C GLY A 237 -3.04 2.18 -8.56
N ILE A 238 -2.64 2.64 -9.74
CA ILE A 238 -1.25 2.86 -10.15
C ILE A 238 -1.11 4.30 -10.62
N ILE A 239 -0.13 5.02 -10.07
CA ILE A 239 0.29 6.35 -10.50
C ILE A 239 1.38 6.21 -11.57
N GLY A 240 1.36 7.06 -12.58
CA GLY A 240 2.40 7.13 -13.62
C GLY A 240 2.16 6.26 -14.84
N LEU A 241 0.92 5.84 -15.07
CA LEU A 241 0.48 5.16 -16.30
C LEU A 241 0.47 6.08 -17.54
N GLY A 242 0.66 7.38 -17.34
CA GLY A 242 0.43 8.45 -18.33
C GLY A 242 -0.95 9.11 -18.16
N GLU A 243 -1.62 8.83 -17.04
CA GLU A 243 -2.86 9.45 -16.61
C GLU A 243 -2.63 10.90 -16.18
N LYS A 244 -3.69 11.72 -16.22
CA LYS A 244 -3.65 13.08 -15.68
C LYS A 244 -4.06 13.09 -14.19
N GLU A 245 -3.91 14.23 -13.54
CA GLU A 245 -4.32 14.38 -12.14
C GLU A 245 -5.83 14.15 -11.95
N GLU A 246 -6.66 14.57 -12.90
CA GLU A 246 -8.11 14.36 -12.87
C GLU A 246 -8.47 12.87 -12.95
N ASP A 247 -7.60 12.04 -13.55
CA ASP A 247 -7.78 10.59 -13.58
C ASP A 247 -7.47 9.96 -12.21
N ARG A 248 -6.49 10.50 -11.49
CA ARG A 248 -6.19 10.07 -10.11
C ARG A 248 -7.36 10.42 -9.18
N VAL A 249 -7.92 11.62 -9.34
CA VAL A 249 -9.15 12.05 -8.65
C VAL A 249 -10.33 11.17 -9.03
N GLY A 250 -10.48 10.81 -10.31
CA GLY A 250 -11.54 9.91 -10.77
C GLY A 250 -11.46 8.50 -10.16
N LEU A 251 -10.26 7.97 -9.98
CA LEU A 251 -10.03 6.72 -9.24
C LEU A 251 -10.45 6.86 -7.77
N LEU A 252 -9.97 7.90 -7.08
CA LEU A 252 -10.28 8.15 -5.67
C LEU A 252 -11.78 8.37 -5.44
N HIS A 253 -12.44 9.12 -6.32
CA HIS A 253 -13.87 9.32 -6.33
C HIS A 253 -14.60 7.98 -6.41
N THR A 254 -14.21 7.11 -7.34
CA THR A 254 -14.88 5.81 -7.49
C THR A 254 -14.74 4.95 -6.22
N LEU A 255 -13.56 4.91 -5.60
CA LEU A 255 -13.33 4.12 -4.39
C LEU A 255 -14.08 4.67 -3.17
N SER A 256 -14.10 6.01 -3.03
CA SER A 256 -14.77 6.70 -1.92
C SER A 256 -16.29 6.84 -2.10
N THR A 257 -16.85 6.44 -3.25
CA THR A 257 -18.30 6.45 -3.49
C THR A 257 -18.91 5.05 -3.60
N LEU A 258 -18.12 4.00 -3.34
CA LEU A 258 -18.65 2.65 -3.16
C LEU A 258 -19.60 2.59 -1.95
N PRO A 259 -20.55 1.65 -1.90
CA PRO A 259 -21.43 1.46 -0.72
C PRO A 259 -20.65 1.27 0.58
N GLN A 260 -19.48 0.65 0.49
CA GLN A 260 -18.48 0.59 1.55
C GLN A 260 -17.12 0.92 0.97
N HIS A 261 -16.37 1.81 1.62
CA HIS A 261 -14.98 2.08 1.25
C HIS A 261 -14.17 0.77 1.29
N PRO A 262 -13.18 0.59 0.41
CA PRO A 262 -12.25 -0.52 0.52
C PRO A 262 -11.56 -0.51 1.89
N GLU A 263 -11.41 -1.69 2.52
CA GLU A 263 -10.65 -1.81 3.77
C GLU A 263 -9.19 -1.43 3.56
N SER A 264 -8.64 -1.79 2.40
CA SER A 264 -7.28 -1.43 2.00
C SER A 264 -7.29 -0.75 0.64
N VAL A 265 -6.62 0.39 0.53
CA VAL A 265 -6.44 1.17 -0.69
C VAL A 265 -4.95 1.16 -1.06
N PRO A 266 -4.49 0.21 -1.89
CA PRO A 266 -3.12 0.20 -2.37
C PRO A 266 -2.86 1.33 -3.37
N VAL A 267 -1.84 2.12 -3.07
CA VAL A 267 -1.30 3.14 -3.98
C VAL A 267 0.05 2.63 -4.49
N ASN A 268 0.11 2.35 -5.79
CA ASN A 268 1.30 1.84 -6.46
C ASN A 268 1.91 2.96 -7.31
N ALA A 269 3.23 3.11 -7.30
CA ALA A 269 3.94 3.83 -8.36
C ALA A 269 4.25 2.84 -9.50
N LEU A 270 4.11 3.28 -10.75
CA LEU A 270 4.44 2.46 -11.91
C LEU A 270 5.92 2.05 -11.85
N LEU A 271 6.15 0.74 -11.89
CA LEU A 271 7.44 0.16 -12.22
C LEU A 271 7.46 -0.11 -13.73
N ALA A 272 8.08 0.78 -14.49
CA ALA A 272 8.27 0.58 -15.92
C ALA A 272 9.16 -0.65 -16.16
N VAL A 273 8.61 -1.68 -16.82
CA VAL A 273 9.32 -2.94 -17.11
C VAL A 273 9.61 -3.05 -18.60
N PRO A 274 10.85 -3.37 -19.01
CA PRO A 274 11.20 -3.61 -20.41
C PRO A 274 10.25 -4.61 -21.09
N GLY A 275 9.88 -4.28 -22.32
CA GLY A 275 8.95 -5.05 -23.14
C GLY A 275 7.48 -4.71 -22.94
N THR A 276 7.11 -3.99 -21.87
CA THR A 276 5.74 -3.49 -21.69
C THR A 276 5.53 -2.21 -22.51
N PRO A 277 4.30 -1.90 -22.96
CA PRO A 277 4.03 -0.63 -23.65
C PRO A 277 4.35 0.63 -22.84
N LEU A 278 4.48 0.52 -21.51
CA LEU A 278 4.82 1.61 -20.60
C LEU A 278 6.29 1.57 -20.13
N GLU A 279 7.16 0.81 -20.79
CA GLU A 279 8.57 0.66 -20.40
C GLU A 279 9.36 1.98 -20.36
N LYS A 280 8.90 3.01 -21.07
CA LYS A 280 9.54 4.32 -21.18
C LYS A 280 8.88 5.41 -20.33
N GLN A 281 7.94 5.04 -19.45
CA GLN A 281 7.34 6.01 -18.54
C GLN A 281 8.37 6.47 -17.50
N GLU A 282 8.35 7.77 -17.21
CA GLU A 282 9.22 8.35 -16.21
C GLU A 282 8.86 7.87 -14.79
N PRO A 283 9.85 7.75 -13.88
CA PRO A 283 9.57 7.44 -12.49
C PRO A 283 8.65 8.47 -11.83
N VAL A 284 7.64 7.98 -11.10
CA VAL A 284 6.74 8.82 -10.30
C VAL A 284 7.51 9.51 -9.18
N SER A 285 7.29 10.82 -9.01
CA SER A 285 7.91 11.56 -7.91
C SER A 285 7.30 11.19 -6.56
N VAL A 286 8.08 11.28 -5.47
CA VAL A 286 7.56 11.09 -4.11
C VAL A 286 6.42 12.06 -3.79
N PHE A 287 6.44 13.28 -4.35
CA PHE A 287 5.43 14.30 -4.06
C PHE A 287 4.07 13.96 -4.65
N GLU A 288 4.02 13.32 -5.82
CA GLU A 288 2.78 12.78 -6.38
C GLU A 288 2.25 11.61 -5.54
N MET A 289 3.13 10.75 -5.04
CA MET A 289 2.75 9.68 -4.12
C MET A 289 2.17 10.24 -2.82
N VAL A 290 2.84 11.22 -2.20
CA VAL A 290 2.37 11.90 -0.99
C VAL A 290 1.01 12.54 -1.22
N ARG A 291 0.82 13.25 -2.34
CA ARG A 291 -0.45 13.89 -2.68
C ARG A 291 -1.59 12.86 -2.80
N MET A 292 -1.34 11.75 -3.51
CA MET A 292 -2.32 10.67 -3.65
C MET A 292 -2.65 10.00 -2.31
N ILE A 293 -1.63 9.71 -1.50
CA ILE A 293 -1.79 9.05 -0.19
C ILE A 293 -2.56 9.94 0.78
N ALA A 294 -2.17 11.22 0.90
CA ALA A 294 -2.83 12.17 1.79
C ALA A 294 -4.29 12.42 1.37
N THR A 295 -4.55 12.56 0.07
CA THR A 295 -5.92 12.70 -0.44
C THR A 295 -6.74 11.45 -0.12
N ALA A 296 -6.22 10.25 -0.41
CA ALA A 296 -6.88 8.99 -0.08
C ALA A 296 -7.16 8.84 1.42
N ARG A 297 -6.21 9.24 2.27
CA ARG A 297 -6.36 9.23 3.74
C ARG A 297 -7.50 10.15 4.19
N ILE A 298 -7.57 11.37 3.66
CA ILE A 298 -8.61 12.34 4.06
C ILE A 298 -10.01 11.84 3.68
N ILE A 299 -10.19 11.35 2.46
CA ILE A 299 -11.52 10.98 1.96
C ILE A 299 -11.98 9.58 2.41
N MET A 300 -11.03 8.70 2.75
CA MET A 300 -11.28 7.34 3.26
C MET A 300 -10.56 7.15 4.63
N PRO A 301 -10.99 7.84 5.69
CA PRO A 301 -10.28 7.94 6.96
C PRO A 301 -10.07 6.61 7.67
N LYS A 302 -10.95 5.62 7.46
CA LYS A 302 -10.87 4.28 8.09
C LYS A 302 -10.20 3.21 7.23
N SER A 303 -9.74 3.55 6.02
CA SER A 303 -9.08 2.58 5.13
C SER A 303 -7.58 2.51 5.41
N MET A 304 -7.01 1.31 5.29
CA MET A 304 -5.56 1.11 5.27
C MET A 304 -5.02 1.63 3.93
N VAL A 305 -4.21 2.70 3.94
CA VAL A 305 -3.60 3.21 2.70
C VAL A 305 -2.25 2.52 2.55
N ARG A 306 -2.11 1.67 1.54
CA ARG A 306 -0.94 0.79 1.39
C ARG A 306 0.06 1.35 0.39
N LEU A 307 1.23 1.76 0.87
CA LEU A 307 2.39 2.06 0.03
C LEU A 307 2.93 0.74 -0.55
N SER A 308 2.62 0.49 -1.83
CA SER A 308 2.73 -0.83 -2.45
C SER A 308 3.87 -0.91 -3.50
N ALA A 309 3.56 -1.27 -4.75
CA ALA A 309 4.57 -1.39 -5.79
C ALA A 309 5.24 -0.04 -6.10
N GLY A 310 6.52 -0.08 -6.48
CA GLY A 310 7.34 1.10 -6.72
C GLY A 310 8.10 1.63 -5.51
N ARG A 311 7.76 1.19 -4.29
CA ARG A 311 8.42 1.59 -3.03
C ARG A 311 9.94 1.42 -3.03
N VAL A 312 10.45 0.39 -3.72
CA VAL A 312 11.89 0.12 -3.86
C VAL A 312 12.69 1.28 -4.47
N ARG A 313 12.02 2.21 -5.18
CA ARG A 313 12.65 3.41 -5.74
C ARG A 313 12.74 4.59 -4.77
N PHE A 314 12.03 4.53 -3.65
CA PHE A 314 12.01 5.60 -2.65
C PHE A 314 13.03 5.34 -1.54
N SER A 315 13.83 6.35 -1.27
CA SER A 315 14.72 6.41 -0.11
C SER A 315 13.93 6.40 1.20
N ILE A 316 14.62 6.13 2.31
CA ILE A 316 13.99 6.11 3.64
C ILE A 316 13.27 7.42 3.97
N PRO A 317 13.84 8.64 3.74
CA PRO A 317 13.12 9.88 3.96
C PRO A 317 11.86 10.03 3.10
N GLU A 318 11.90 9.58 1.84
CA GLU A 318 10.75 9.62 0.94
C GLU A 318 9.63 8.68 1.40
N GLN A 319 9.97 7.48 1.86
CA GLN A 319 9.00 6.57 2.48
C GLN A 319 8.45 7.15 3.79
N ALA A 320 9.29 7.83 4.60
CA ALA A 320 8.84 8.51 5.81
C ALA A 320 7.80 9.59 5.52
N LEU A 321 7.96 10.35 4.43
CA LEU A 321 6.94 11.31 3.96
C LEU A 321 5.62 10.61 3.61
N CYS A 322 5.67 9.46 2.94
CA CYS A 322 4.47 8.67 2.63
C CYS A 322 3.77 8.15 3.91
N PHE A 323 4.51 7.66 4.90
CA PHE A 323 3.94 7.26 6.19
C PHE A 323 3.31 8.46 6.92
N MET A 324 4.00 9.61 6.93
CA MET A 324 3.47 10.85 7.50
C MET A 324 2.19 11.31 6.80
N ALA A 325 2.11 11.17 5.47
CA ALA A 325 0.91 11.49 4.67
C ALA A 325 -0.30 10.60 5.01
N GLY A 326 -0.09 9.46 5.68
CA GLY A 326 -1.14 8.58 6.15
C GLY A 326 -1.11 7.17 5.56
N ALA A 327 -0.06 6.81 4.82
CA ALA A 327 0.19 5.41 4.49
C ALA A 327 0.46 4.62 5.78
N ASN A 328 -0.16 3.47 5.91
CA ASN A 328 -0.05 2.64 7.12
C ASN A 328 -0.07 1.13 6.82
N SER A 329 0.26 0.76 5.58
CA SER A 329 0.48 -0.62 5.19
C SER A 329 1.54 -0.71 4.10
N ILE A 330 2.24 -1.83 4.03
CA ILE A 330 3.26 -2.13 3.02
C ILE A 330 3.27 -3.61 2.61
N PHE A 331 3.92 -3.91 1.48
CA PHE A 331 4.35 -5.27 1.18
C PHE A 331 5.79 -5.52 1.68
N THR A 332 6.04 -6.68 2.25
CA THR A 332 7.33 -7.13 2.78
C THR A 332 7.81 -8.39 2.05
N GLY A 333 9.13 -8.60 2.05
CA GLY A 333 9.81 -9.68 1.33
C GLY A 333 10.46 -9.20 0.03
N ASP A 334 11.43 -9.95 -0.48
CA ASP A 334 12.39 -9.47 -1.50
C ASP A 334 11.79 -9.22 -2.89
N LYS A 335 10.57 -9.73 -3.14
CA LYS A 335 9.84 -9.53 -4.38
C LYS A 335 8.35 -9.38 -4.13
N LEU A 336 7.67 -8.66 -5.02
CA LEU A 336 6.21 -8.62 -5.08
C LEU A 336 5.69 -9.83 -5.87
N LEU A 337 5.15 -9.60 -7.08
CA LEU A 337 4.75 -10.70 -7.98
C LEU A 337 5.92 -11.15 -8.85
N THR A 338 6.53 -10.21 -9.57
CA THR A 338 7.62 -10.47 -10.53
C THR A 338 8.68 -9.37 -10.54
N THR A 339 8.50 -8.31 -9.76
CA THR A 339 9.43 -7.18 -9.68
C THR A 339 10.12 -7.17 -8.33
N PRO A 340 11.34 -6.59 -8.24
CA PRO A 340 12.03 -6.40 -6.97
C PRO A 340 11.18 -5.61 -5.97
N ASN A 341 11.42 -5.87 -4.69
CA ASN A 341 10.92 -5.09 -3.57
C ASN A 341 12.09 -4.76 -2.62
N ASN A 342 11.87 -3.91 -1.62
CA ASN A 342 12.87 -3.68 -0.59
C ASN A 342 13.19 -4.98 0.15
N GLU A 343 14.47 -5.18 0.48
CA GLU A 343 14.90 -6.29 1.31
C GLU A 343 14.33 -6.17 2.73
N VAL A 344 14.12 -7.32 3.38
CA VAL A 344 13.68 -7.38 4.78
C VAL A 344 14.61 -6.59 5.71
N SER A 345 15.91 -6.59 5.41
CA SER A 345 16.92 -5.87 6.20
C SER A 345 16.72 -4.36 6.17
N ASP A 346 16.32 -3.81 5.02
CA ASP A 346 16.10 -2.37 4.84
C ASP A 346 14.76 -1.94 5.40
N ASP A 347 13.70 -2.75 5.23
CA ASP A 347 12.41 -2.51 5.87
C ASP A 347 12.57 -2.47 7.40
N LYS A 348 13.38 -3.36 7.98
CA LYS A 348 13.67 -3.35 9.43
C LYS A 348 14.41 -2.07 9.86
N LYS A 349 15.48 -1.67 9.15
CA LYS A 349 16.22 -0.43 9.45
C LYS A 349 15.30 0.79 9.41
N MET A 350 14.41 0.86 8.43
CA MET A 350 13.43 1.93 8.30
C MET A 350 12.45 1.92 9.47
N PHE A 351 11.92 0.75 9.85
CA PHE A 351 11.01 0.63 10.99
C PHE A 351 11.67 1.07 12.30
N ASP A 352 12.89 0.63 12.54
CA ASP A 352 13.67 0.99 13.74
C ASP A 352 13.93 2.50 13.78
N LEU A 353 14.35 3.10 12.66
CA LEU A 353 14.61 4.55 12.57
C LEU A 353 13.34 5.40 12.79
N LEU A 354 12.23 5.01 12.16
CA LEU A 354 10.97 5.75 12.21
C LEU A 354 10.13 5.42 13.46
N GLY A 355 10.56 4.44 14.26
CA GLY A 355 9.84 3.96 15.45
C GLY A 355 8.52 3.25 15.13
N LEU A 356 8.41 2.66 13.93
CA LEU A 356 7.23 1.93 13.47
C LEU A 356 7.18 0.51 14.06
N VAL A 357 5.97 0.00 14.26
CA VAL A 357 5.71 -1.35 14.77
C VAL A 357 4.73 -2.09 13.87
N ALA A 358 4.84 -3.42 13.83
CA ALA A 358 3.92 -4.25 13.07
C ALA A 358 2.50 -4.17 13.66
N LYS A 359 1.51 -3.92 12.80
CA LYS A 359 0.10 -3.97 13.18
C LYS A 359 -0.35 -5.42 13.36
N PRO A 360 -0.98 -5.80 14.51
CA PRO A 360 -1.48 -7.16 14.71
C PRO A 360 -2.56 -7.52 13.66
N PRO A 361 -2.69 -8.81 13.31
CA PRO A 361 -3.69 -9.25 12.35
C PRO A 361 -5.10 -8.98 12.85
N ASN A 362 -5.99 -8.53 11.97
CA ASN A 362 -7.41 -8.35 12.28
C ASN A 362 -8.21 -9.61 11.92
N PHE A 363 -8.76 -10.27 12.93
CA PHE A 363 -9.51 -11.51 12.77
C PHE A 363 -11.02 -11.36 12.75
N GLU A 364 -11.55 -10.17 13.07
CA GLU A 364 -12.97 -9.87 12.93
C GLU A 364 -13.41 -9.93 11.46
N GLN A 365 -12.46 -9.79 10.54
CA GLN A 365 -12.66 -9.87 9.11
C GLN A 365 -12.40 -11.31 8.62
N GLY A 366 -13.43 -12.15 8.51
CA GLY A 366 -13.25 -13.53 8.03
C GLY A 366 -14.43 -14.47 8.32
N ALA A 367 -14.22 -15.78 8.15
CA ALA A 367 -15.19 -16.78 8.62
C ALA A 367 -15.09 -16.97 10.14
N ASP A 368 -16.24 -17.17 10.79
CA ASP A 368 -16.34 -17.52 12.22
C ASP A 368 -15.98 -18.98 12.53
N ARG A 369 -15.43 -19.72 11.55
CA ARG A 369 -15.09 -21.14 11.71
C ARG A 369 -13.91 -21.28 12.65
N LYS A 370 -14.17 -21.86 13.82
CA LYS A 370 -13.18 -22.15 14.86
C LYS A 370 -12.29 -23.36 14.53
N GLU A 371 -12.78 -24.26 13.68
CA GLU A 371 -12.07 -25.48 13.28
C GLU A 371 -11.40 -25.26 11.92
N LEU A 372 -10.12 -24.86 11.97
CA LEU A 372 -9.28 -24.71 10.79
C LEU A 372 -8.20 -25.81 10.79
N PRO A 373 -7.88 -26.39 9.61
CA PRO A 373 -6.87 -27.42 9.50
C PRO A 373 -5.49 -26.85 9.83
N VAL A 374 -4.75 -27.49 10.74
CA VAL A 374 -3.40 -27.05 11.13
C VAL A 374 -2.39 -27.49 10.07
N TYR A 375 -1.57 -26.56 9.58
CA TYR A 375 -0.44 -26.91 8.73
C TYR A 375 0.63 -27.65 9.53
N GLN A 376 1.03 -28.83 9.05
CA GLN A 376 2.24 -29.50 9.51
C GLN A 376 3.15 -29.70 8.30
N MET A 377 4.31 -29.04 8.31
CA MET A 377 5.29 -29.17 7.24
C MET A 377 5.80 -30.62 7.17
N PRO A 378 5.77 -31.29 6.00
CA PRO A 378 6.31 -32.63 5.86
C PRO A 378 7.81 -32.66 6.17
N LYS A 379 8.27 -33.65 6.95
CA LYS A 379 9.69 -33.77 7.36
C LYS A 379 10.68 -33.85 6.19
N CYS A 380 10.23 -34.33 5.03
CA CYS A 380 11.05 -34.50 3.83
C CYS A 380 10.93 -33.34 2.83
N TYR A 381 10.13 -32.32 3.13
CA TYR A 381 9.89 -31.22 2.20
C TYR A 381 11.15 -30.36 2.06
N LYS A 382 11.62 -30.21 0.83
CA LYS A 382 12.68 -29.26 0.46
C LYS A 382 12.03 -28.24 -0.48
N PRO A 383 12.01 -26.95 -0.11
CA PRO A 383 11.50 -25.94 -1.02
C PRO A 383 12.30 -25.98 -2.31
N ARG A 384 11.62 -25.82 -3.45
CA ARG A 384 12.30 -25.58 -4.72
C ARG A 384 13.21 -24.37 -4.52
N LYS A 385 14.49 -24.48 -4.88
CA LYS A 385 15.38 -23.32 -4.92
C LYS A 385 14.65 -22.29 -5.78
N GLN A 386 14.27 -21.16 -5.18
CA GLN A 386 13.80 -20.05 -5.99
C GLN A 386 14.98 -19.70 -6.89
N ASP A 387 14.76 -19.62 -8.20
CA ASP A 387 15.78 -19.10 -9.11
C ASP A 387 16.19 -17.73 -8.55
N GLU A 388 17.40 -17.65 -8.01
CA GLU A 388 18.11 -16.39 -7.80
C GLU A 388 18.29 -15.82 -9.20
N ALA A 389 17.38 -14.93 -9.60
CA ALA A 389 17.38 -14.27 -10.90
C ALA A 389 17.10 -12.79 -10.72
#